data_AF-M0CGT6-F1
#
_entry.id   AF-M0CGT6-F1
#
_cell.length_a   1.000
_cell.length_b   1.000
_cell.length_c   1.000
_cell.angle_alpha   90.00
_cell.angle_beta   90.00
_cell.angle_gamma   90.00
#
_symmetry.space_group_name_H-M   'P 1'
#
loop_
_entity.id
_entity.type
_entity.pdbx_description
1 polymer ?
#
loop_
_entity_poly.entity_id
_entity_poly.type
_entity_poly.pdbx_seq_one_letter_code
_entity_poly.pdbx_strand_id
1 'polypeptide(L)'
;MADAVPTEDELEDFRTLLDRTRLIIVQQTLAHDSGVLCRAELAARNPDVNESTLQYHLDTLVVRGLLTKETPSETKRDLPSVFYAVSKRGIDLLKQLNLHDEIAVWNDLYSSISTPDELRQIEAMDRPEPEWYDY
;
A
#
# COMPACT_ATOMS: atom_id res chain seq x y z
N MET A 1 15.08 -29.64 -1.62
CA MET A 1 13.72 -29.32 -2.10
C MET A 1 13.88 -28.74 -3.49
N ALA A 2 13.10 -29.20 -4.46
CA ALA A 2 13.20 -28.68 -5.82
C ALA A 2 12.90 -27.18 -5.80
N ASP A 3 13.84 -26.40 -6.30
CA ASP A 3 13.66 -25.00 -6.64
C ASP A 3 12.61 -24.99 -7.77
N ALA A 4 11.34 -24.87 -7.39
CA ALA A 4 10.25 -24.85 -8.36
C ALA A 4 10.37 -23.54 -9.12
N VAL A 5 10.65 -23.63 -10.42
CA VAL A 5 10.64 -22.46 -11.31
C VAL A 5 9.27 -21.77 -11.14
N PRO A 6 9.25 -20.45 -10.85
CA PRO A 6 8.00 -19.73 -10.69
C PRO A 6 7.11 -19.87 -11.93
N THR A 7 5.81 -19.99 -11.73
CA THR A 7 4.81 -19.94 -12.80
C THR A 7 4.82 -18.59 -13.51
N GLU A 8 4.29 -18.50 -14.73
CA GLU A 8 4.22 -17.21 -15.44
C GLU A 8 3.41 -16.17 -14.66
N ASP A 9 2.33 -16.60 -13.98
CA ASP A 9 1.52 -15.74 -13.13
C ASP A 9 2.32 -15.19 -11.93
N GLU A 10 3.15 -16.03 -11.30
CA GLU A 10 4.05 -15.60 -10.21
C GLU A 10 5.15 -14.64 -10.73
N LEU A 11 5.71 -14.91 -11.91
CA LEU A 11 6.66 -14.00 -12.55
C LEU A 11 6.03 -12.64 -12.88
N GLU A 12 4.78 -12.64 -13.34
CA GLU A 12 4.03 -11.40 -13.60
C GLU A 12 3.72 -10.64 -12.30
N ASP A 13 3.43 -11.34 -11.21
CA ASP A 13 3.30 -10.73 -9.88
C ASP A 13 4.61 -10.09 -9.42
N PHE A 14 5.74 -10.78 -9.57
CA PHE A 14 7.05 -10.21 -9.26
C PHE A 14 7.33 -8.98 -10.11
N ARG A 15 7.11 -9.03 -11.43
CA ARG A 15 7.28 -7.87 -12.32
C ARG A 15 6.35 -6.73 -11.96
N THR A 16 5.13 -7.05 -11.52
CA THR A 16 4.18 -6.04 -11.04
C THR A 16 4.72 -5.39 -9.79
N LEU A 17 5.07 -6.16 -8.76
CA LEU A 17 5.53 -5.62 -7.48
C LEU A 17 6.86 -4.86 -7.59
N LEU A 18 7.81 -5.36 -8.40
CA LEU A 18 9.16 -4.79 -8.54
C LEU A 18 9.24 -3.52 -9.40
N ASP A 19 8.11 -3.04 -9.92
CA ASP A 19 8.04 -1.68 -10.45
C ASP A 19 8.23 -0.68 -9.31
N ARG A 20 9.14 0.26 -9.54
CA ARG A 20 9.59 1.20 -8.50
C ARG A 20 8.45 1.92 -7.81
N THR A 21 7.49 2.44 -8.57
CA THR A 21 6.36 3.21 -8.00
C THR A 21 5.44 2.29 -7.21
N ARG A 22 5.14 1.11 -7.74
CA ARG A 22 4.27 0.13 -7.05
C ARG A 22 4.90 -0.40 -5.77
N LEU A 23 6.21 -0.66 -5.77
CA LEU A 23 6.93 -1.08 -4.58
C LEU A 23 6.88 -0.01 -3.49
N ILE A 24 7.11 1.26 -3.85
CA ILE A 24 7.04 2.39 -2.91
C ILE A 24 5.63 2.51 -2.31
N ILE A 25 4.57 2.43 -3.13
CA ILE A 25 3.17 2.49 -2.64
C ILE A 25 2.89 1.37 -1.63
N VAL A 26 3.31 0.15 -1.94
CA VAL A 26 3.12 -1.03 -1.08
C VAL A 26 3.89 -0.86 0.25
N GLN A 27 5.15 -0.42 0.19
CA GLN A 27 5.98 -0.18 1.37
C GLN A 27 5.44 0.95 2.24
N GLN A 28 5.01 2.07 1.65
CA GLN A 28 4.38 3.18 2.39
C GLN A 28 3.09 2.75 3.08
N THR A 29 2.30 1.90 2.43
CA THR A 29 1.05 1.38 3.00
C THR A 29 1.33 0.48 4.21
N LEU A 30 2.34 -0.40 4.12
CA LEU A 30 2.76 -1.27 5.23
C LEU A 30 3.44 -0.52 6.37
N ALA A 31 4.20 0.52 6.04
CA ALA A 31 4.91 1.36 7.01
C ALA A 31 3.97 2.30 7.78
N HIS A 32 2.74 2.52 7.31
CA HIS A 32 1.79 3.39 7.98
C HIS A 32 1.23 2.71 9.23
N ASP A 33 1.14 3.43 10.35
CA ASP A 33 0.70 2.87 11.64
C ASP A 33 -0.69 2.22 11.61
N SER A 34 -1.58 2.71 10.75
CA SER A 34 -2.91 2.13 10.58
C SER A 34 -2.95 0.94 9.60
N GLY A 35 -1.83 0.58 8.97
CA GLY A 35 -1.73 -0.43 7.92
C GLY A 35 -2.47 -0.09 6.61
N VAL A 36 -3.03 1.12 6.52
CA VAL A 36 -3.85 1.59 5.39
C VAL A 36 -3.56 3.04 5.02
N LEU A 37 -3.64 3.35 3.73
CA LEU A 37 -3.53 4.70 3.18
C LEU A 37 -4.61 4.97 2.14
N CYS A 38 -5.12 6.20 2.09
CA CYS A 38 -6.01 6.63 1.00
C CYS A 38 -5.21 7.19 -0.20
N ARG A 39 -5.91 7.44 -1.32
CA ARG A 39 -5.27 7.99 -2.52
C ARG A 39 -4.62 9.36 -2.29
N ALA A 40 -5.28 10.26 -1.55
CA ALA A 40 -4.77 11.61 -1.29
C ALA A 40 -3.46 11.57 -0.49
N GLU A 41 -3.40 10.68 0.50
CA GLU A 41 -2.21 10.43 1.31
C GLU A 41 -1.04 9.85 0.52
N LEU A 42 -1.33 8.92 -0.39
CA LEU A 42 -0.32 8.38 -1.30
C LEU A 42 0.15 9.44 -2.30
N ALA A 43 -0.74 10.28 -2.81
CA ALA A 43 -0.34 11.39 -3.69
C ALA A 43 0.61 12.37 -2.98
N ALA A 44 0.28 12.75 -1.74
CA ALA A 44 1.13 13.63 -0.94
C ALA A 44 2.53 13.03 -0.67
N ARG A 45 2.63 11.72 -0.49
CA ARG A 45 3.90 11.00 -0.28
C ARG A 45 4.68 10.72 -1.56
N ASN A 46 4.07 10.92 -2.73
CA ASN A 46 4.67 10.66 -4.04
C ASN A 46 4.47 11.86 -4.99
N PRO A 47 5.03 13.04 -4.67
CA PRO A 47 4.75 14.28 -5.41
C PRO A 47 5.19 14.24 -6.88
N ASP A 48 6.12 13.35 -7.25
CA ASP A 48 6.58 13.16 -8.62
C ASP A 48 5.64 12.27 -9.46
N VAL A 49 4.60 11.68 -8.86
CA VAL A 49 3.63 10.80 -9.52
C VAL A 49 2.31 11.53 -9.65
N ASN A 50 1.90 11.84 -10.88
CA ASN A 50 0.61 12.48 -11.11
C ASN A 50 -0.57 11.57 -10.72
N GLU A 51 -1.74 12.16 -10.46
CA GLU A 51 -2.91 11.44 -9.95
C GLU A 51 -3.40 10.29 -10.84
N SER A 52 -3.41 10.49 -12.17
CA SER A 52 -3.86 9.44 -13.10
C SER A 52 -2.91 8.25 -13.12
N THR A 53 -1.60 8.50 -13.03
CA THR A 53 -0.58 7.47 -12.95
C THR A 53 -0.65 6.75 -11.61
N LEU A 54 -0.84 7.48 -10.50
CA LEU A 54 -1.06 6.90 -9.19
C LEU A 54 -2.28 5.97 -9.19
N GLN A 55 -3.41 6.43 -9.76
CA GLN A 55 -4.62 5.62 -9.88
C GLN A 55 -4.37 4.36 -10.69
N TYR A 56 -3.64 4.45 -11.82
CA TYR A 56 -3.25 3.29 -12.63
C TYR A 56 -2.45 2.26 -11.82
N HIS A 57 -1.47 2.71 -11.02
CA HIS A 57 -0.69 1.82 -10.17
C HIS A 57 -1.53 1.14 -9.10
N LEU A 58 -2.43 1.89 -8.44
CA LEU A 58 -3.35 1.35 -7.44
C LEU A 58 -4.29 0.31 -8.03
N ASP A 59 -4.91 0.60 -9.18
CA ASP A 59 -5.81 -0.35 -9.82
C ASP A 59 -5.06 -1.59 -10.32
N THR A 60 -3.84 -1.44 -10.83
CA THR A 60 -2.98 -2.58 -11.20
C THR A 60 -2.68 -3.48 -10.00
N LEU A 61 -2.29 -2.89 -8.87
CA LEU A 61 -2.00 -3.63 -7.63
C LEU A 61 -3.24 -4.34 -7.07
N VAL A 62 -4.41 -3.70 -7.13
CA VAL A 62 -5.68 -4.29 -6.70
C VAL A 62 -6.11 -5.42 -7.62
N VAL A 63 -6.00 -5.26 -8.94
CA VAL A 63 -6.34 -6.30 -9.92
C VAL A 63 -5.46 -7.54 -9.76
N ARG A 64 -4.17 -7.36 -9.44
CA ARG A 64 -3.25 -8.48 -9.12
C ARG A 64 -3.44 -9.03 -7.71
N GLY A 65 -4.36 -8.47 -6.92
CA GLY A 65 -4.63 -8.91 -5.56
C GLY A 65 -3.48 -8.64 -4.59
N LEU A 66 -2.61 -7.67 -4.89
CA LEU A 66 -1.48 -7.26 -4.03
C LEU A 66 -1.90 -6.17 -3.04
N LEU A 67 -2.89 -5.35 -3.42
CA LEU A 67 -3.61 -4.45 -2.52
C LEU A 67 -5.08 -4.87 -2.42
N THR A 68 -5.70 -4.56 -1.28
CA THR A 68 -7.14 -4.65 -1.06
C THR A 68 -7.70 -3.24 -0.82
N LYS A 69 -8.91 -2.98 -1.34
CA LYS A 69 -9.64 -1.74 -1.06
C LYS A 69 -10.46 -1.92 0.22
N GLU A 70 -10.25 -1.03 1.18
CA GLU A 70 -10.96 -0.99 2.45
C GLU A 70 -11.86 0.24 2.52
N THR A 71 -12.99 0.10 3.21
CA THR A 71 -13.95 1.19 3.42
C THR A 71 -14.06 1.52 4.89
N PRO A 72 -13.98 2.79 5.30
CA PRO A 72 -14.18 3.18 6.69
C PRO A 72 -15.61 2.86 7.15
N SER A 73 -15.78 2.68 8.46
CA SER A 73 -17.07 2.43 9.13
C SER A 73 -18.10 3.54 8.87
N GLU A 74 -17.62 4.79 8.87
CA GLU A 74 -18.39 5.99 8.56
C GLU A 74 -17.82 6.70 7.34
N THR A 75 -18.69 7.03 6.39
CA THR A 75 -18.33 7.91 5.27
C THR A 75 -18.82 9.32 5.53
N LYS A 76 -17.95 10.31 5.32
CA LYS A 76 -18.28 11.74 5.44
C LYS A 76 -17.96 12.44 4.14
N ARG A 77 -18.71 13.50 3.84
CA ARG A 77 -18.46 14.35 2.68
C ARG A 77 -17.06 14.94 2.79
N ASP A 78 -16.37 15.03 1.65
CA ASP A 78 -15.01 15.58 1.52
C ASP A 78 -13.91 14.77 2.24
N LEU A 79 -14.23 13.57 2.74
CA LEU A 79 -13.28 12.60 3.27
C LEU A 79 -13.15 11.36 2.36
N PRO A 80 -12.02 10.64 2.39
CA PRO A 80 -11.84 9.42 1.62
C PRO A 80 -12.86 8.34 2.00
N SER A 81 -13.48 7.75 0.99
CA SER A 81 -14.34 6.56 1.14
C SER A 81 -13.62 5.25 0.84
N VAL A 82 -12.36 5.32 0.37
CA VAL A 82 -11.55 4.16 0.00
C VAL A 82 -10.13 4.34 0.53
N PHE A 83 -9.69 3.34 1.26
CA PHE A 83 -8.33 3.12 1.70
C PHE A 83 -7.77 1.87 1.02
N TYR A 84 -6.45 1.75 1.02
CA TYR A 84 -5.75 0.61 0.45
C TYR A 84 -4.94 -0.04 1.56
N ALA A 85 -5.08 -1.35 1.70
CA ALA A 85 -4.29 -2.21 2.57
C ALA A 85 -3.43 -3.14 1.71
N VAL A 86 -2.24 -3.53 2.18
CA VAL A 86 -1.52 -4.62 1.50
C VAL A 86 -2.21 -5.93 1.84
N SER A 87 -2.56 -6.69 0.80
CA SER A 87 -3.23 -7.97 0.99
C SER A 87 -2.27 -9.00 1.59
N LYS A 88 -2.81 -10.09 2.15
CA LYS A 88 -1.99 -11.23 2.57
C LYS A 88 -1.09 -11.75 1.44
N ARG A 89 -1.60 -11.81 0.21
CA ARG A 89 -0.82 -12.20 -0.98
C ARG A 89 0.32 -11.23 -1.23
N GLY A 90 0.09 -9.91 -1.13
CA GLY A 90 1.12 -8.90 -1.28
C GLY A 90 2.24 -9.04 -0.23
N ILE A 91 1.86 -9.28 1.03
CA ILE A 91 2.79 -9.53 2.13
C ILE A 91 3.62 -10.80 1.86
N ASP A 92 2.98 -11.89 1.46
CA ASP A 92 3.66 -13.15 1.16
C ASP A 92 4.66 -12.98 -0.01
N LEU A 93 4.29 -12.21 -1.04
CA LEU A 93 5.16 -11.91 -2.17
C LEU A 93 6.39 -11.09 -1.76
N LEU A 94 6.22 -10.08 -0.89
CA LEU A 94 7.33 -9.31 -0.33
C LEU A 94 8.27 -10.19 0.50
N LYS A 95 7.73 -11.12 1.29
CA LYS A 95 8.52 -12.07 2.07
C LYS A 95 9.33 -13.01 1.18
N GLN A 96 8.73 -13.52 0.10
CA GLN A 96 9.44 -14.36 -0.88
C GLN A 96 10.62 -13.62 -1.54
N LEU A 97 10.49 -12.30 -1.73
CA LEU A 97 11.53 -11.47 -2.31
C LEU A 97 12.53 -10.91 -1.27
N ASN A 98 12.39 -11.27 0.02
CA ASN A 98 13.13 -10.69 1.14
C ASN A 98 13.03 -9.16 1.25
N LEU A 99 11.94 -8.56 0.74
CA LEU A 99 11.68 -7.12 0.79
C LEU A 99 10.79 -6.72 1.98
N HIS A 100 10.29 -7.70 2.74
CA HIS A 100 9.42 -7.45 3.89
C HIS A 100 10.20 -6.95 5.12
N ASP A 101 11.36 -7.54 5.42
CA ASP A 101 12.11 -7.21 6.64
C ASP A 101 12.77 -5.82 6.56
N GLU A 102 13.00 -5.33 5.35
CA GLU A 102 13.47 -3.96 5.12
C GLU A 102 12.40 -2.92 5.46
N ILE A 103 11.12 -3.28 5.51
CA ILE A 103 10.01 -2.34 5.75
C ILE A 103 10.13 -1.65 7.11
N ALA A 104 10.63 -2.34 8.13
CA ALA A 104 10.87 -1.72 9.44
C ALA A 104 11.87 -0.56 9.35
N VAL A 105 12.89 -0.66 8.47
CA VAL A 105 13.86 0.42 8.22
C VAL A 105 13.20 1.58 7.48
N TRP A 106 12.27 1.28 6.57
CA TRP A 106 11.52 2.28 5.82
C TRP A 106 10.40 2.94 6.64
N ASN A 107 9.95 2.31 7.72
CA ASN A 107 8.93 2.86 8.61
C ASN A 107 9.39 4.20 9.20
N ASP A 108 10.60 4.27 9.76
CA ASP A 108 11.15 5.53 10.28
C ASP A 108 11.26 6.63 9.21
N LEU A 109 11.59 6.24 7.96
CA LEU A 109 11.66 7.20 6.85
C LEU A 109 10.27 7.74 6.48
N TYR A 110 9.29 6.86 6.31
CA TYR A 110 7.97 7.23 5.80
C TYR A 110 7.04 7.79 6.89
N SER A 111 7.18 7.35 8.14
CA SER A 111 6.45 7.92 9.29
C SER A 111 6.88 9.35 9.61
N SER A 112 8.12 9.73 9.28
CA SER A 112 8.63 11.09 9.45
C SER A 112 8.17 12.07 8.36
N ILE A 113 7.55 11.59 7.27
CA ILE A 113 7.01 12.47 6.23
C ILE A 113 5.81 13.22 6.81
N SER A 114 5.99 14.53 7.01
CA SER A 114 4.93 15.40 7.50
C SER A 114 3.72 15.30 6.59
N THR A 115 2.59 14.87 7.15
CA THR A 115 1.31 14.94 6.49
C THR A 115 0.96 16.42 6.25
N PRO A 116 0.63 16.81 5.01
CA PRO A 116 0.16 18.16 4.72
C PRO A 116 -1.02 18.55 5.61
N ASP A 117 -1.09 19.83 5.98
CA ASP A 117 -2.12 20.37 6.89
C ASP A 117 -3.55 20.05 6.45
N GLU A 118 -3.77 19.95 5.14
CA GLU A 118 -5.04 19.61 4.48
C GLU A 118 -5.48 18.15 4.69
N LEU A 119 -4.54 17.24 4.98
CA LEU A 119 -4.82 15.82 5.23
C LEU A 119 -4.98 15.49 6.72
N ARG A 120 -4.78 16.45 7.64
CA ARG A 120 -4.98 16.23 9.10
C ARG A 120 -6.37 15.74 9.45
N GLN A 121 -7.39 16.15 8.69
CA GLN A 121 -8.76 15.68 8.88
C GLN A 121 -8.91 14.19 8.54
N ILE A 122 -8.08 13.67 7.63
CA ILE A 122 -8.04 12.25 7.24
C ILE A 122 -7.30 11.42 8.28
N GLU A 123 -6.25 11.96 8.89
CA GLU A 123 -5.54 11.30 10.01
C GLU A 123 -6.43 11.10 11.23
N ALA A 124 -7.29 12.07 11.52
CA ALA A 124 -8.21 12.01 12.65
C ALA A 124 -9.46 11.15 12.41
N MET A 125 -9.61 10.54 11.22
CA MET A 125 -10.73 9.65 10.92
C MET A 125 -10.61 8.32 11.63
N ASP A 126 -11.76 7.73 11.95
CA ASP A 126 -11.85 6.29 12.20
C ASP A 126 -11.49 5.56 10.90
N ARG A 127 -10.43 4.75 10.93
CA ARG A 127 -9.86 4.08 9.76
C ARG A 127 -10.30 2.62 9.73
N PRO A 128 -10.41 2.00 8.54
CA PRO A 128 -10.60 0.56 8.48
C PRO A 128 -9.36 -0.16 9.01
N GLU A 129 -9.59 -1.24 9.76
CA GLU A 129 -8.56 -2.14 10.26
C GLU A 129 -8.61 -3.44 9.43
N PRO A 130 -7.61 -3.72 8.60
CA PRO A 130 -7.59 -4.95 7.81
C PRO A 130 -7.41 -6.17 8.73
N GLU A 131 -8.36 -7.11 8.64
CA GLU A 131 -8.48 -8.26 9.56
C GLU A 131 -7.27 -9.22 9.57
N TRP A 132 -6.34 -9.10 8.62
CA TRP A 132 -5.18 -10.00 8.48
C TRP A 132 -3.85 -9.38 8.89
N TYR A 133 -3.85 -8.15 9.43
CA TYR A 133 -2.69 -7.65 10.17
C TYR A 133 -2.77 -8.18 11.60
N ASP A 134 -2.21 -9.36 11.83
CA ASP A 134 -1.92 -9.83 13.19
C ASP A 134 -0.77 -8.96 13.75
N TYR A 135 -1.10 -8.00 14.62
CA TYR A 135 -0.13 -7.20 15.37
C TYR A 135 0.37 -7.93 16.62
#